data_AF-A0A945GTF3-F1
#
_entry.id   AF-A0A945GTF3-F1
#
_cell.length_a   1.000
_cell.length_b   1.000
_cell.length_c   1.000
_cell.angle_alpha   90.00
_cell.angle_beta   90.00
_cell.angle_gamma   90.00
#
_symmetry.space_group_name_H-M   'P 1'
#
loop_
_entity.id
_entity.type
_entity.pdbx_description
1 polymer ?
#
loop_
_entity_poly.entity_id
_entity_poly.type
_entity_poly.pdbx_seq_one_letter_code
_entity_poly.pdbx_strand_id
1 'polypeptide(L)'
;MMVDVVKKKGEVLLFLLFSFSTADGNPLIEQAWEAGELDAETAFVYQIYAVRNPERLPADLREDEVIPRCGTPIIRDAVHSFLERGGDFSGMAMKVLARPFREQSYISPGGHFRIHFDLLGRNGIEPADEDENGLPDYVDAVAMVADSLWSLEIDGLGYRTPPSDGRYGGGSECDIYISALPHYGFTYADVGGISGKRTTSYIEIDNNYTDPVFYGKGQTPGIDGLRVTLAHELFHVIQWGYYYGNDCPWWEEATATWMEEVAYPHIDNYLIYVPYFLGTQERGLDRGGRNDLRIYGISLFAHFLSQRYGEDIVRESWEEFQRRGNGRVENLEGVVPDGLGKAMSEFAVWNYFTGDRYRPDLSYEEGEKYIGLRPLEISTPAKTVIERDGALDHLSSYYAVLRPGLQSGGVRIRMETGKGRWQKQVLLVASDHVDVQVAAGDE
;
A
#
# COMPACT_ATOMS: atom_id res chain seq x y z
N MET A 1 13.58 31.45 25.02
CA MET A 1 13.84 32.78 25.63
C MET A 1 12.78 33.03 26.71
N MET A 2 13.12 33.69 27.83
CA MET A 2 12.29 33.73 29.05
C MET A 2 10.87 34.27 28.84
N VAL A 3 9.94 33.59 29.50
CA VAL A 3 8.48 33.64 29.40
C VAL A 3 7.92 34.68 30.37
N ASP A 4 6.90 35.43 29.93
CA ASP A 4 5.91 36.02 30.82
C ASP A 4 4.52 35.47 30.46
N VAL A 5 3.88 34.82 31.44
CA VAL A 5 2.54 34.24 31.32
C VAL A 5 1.51 35.24 31.85
N VAL A 6 0.55 35.63 31.02
CA VAL A 6 -0.74 36.16 31.49
C VAL A 6 -1.87 35.29 30.96
N LYS A 7 -2.61 34.71 31.91
CA LYS A 7 -3.75 33.81 31.75
C LYS A 7 -5.05 34.56 31.37
N LYS A 8 -5.92 33.79 30.68
CA LYS A 8 -7.40 33.87 30.49
C LYS A 8 -7.85 34.54 29.17
N LYS A 9 -8.76 33.95 28.37
CA LYS A 9 -9.85 33.00 28.66
C LYS A 9 -10.30 32.27 27.37
N GLY A 10 -10.43 30.94 27.46
CA GLY A 10 -11.51 30.17 26.82
C GLY A 10 -11.32 29.68 25.39
N GLU A 11 -10.99 28.40 25.25
CA GLU A 11 -11.76 27.44 24.45
C GLU A 11 -11.49 26.03 25.00
N VAL A 12 -12.55 25.27 25.26
CA VAL A 12 -12.48 23.86 25.66
C VAL A 12 -12.45 23.07 24.36
N LEU A 13 -11.29 22.56 23.97
CA LEU A 13 -11.20 21.58 22.90
C LEU A 13 -11.64 20.22 23.47
N LEU A 14 -12.78 19.74 22.99
CA LEU A 14 -13.25 18.40 23.23
C LEU A 14 -12.37 17.44 22.39
N PHE A 15 -11.33 16.85 23.00
CA PHE A 15 -10.75 15.64 22.43
C PHE A 15 -11.66 14.48 22.83
N LEU A 16 -12.51 14.05 21.90
CA LEU A 16 -12.87 12.64 21.87
C LEU A 16 -11.63 11.91 21.33
N LEU A 17 -10.73 11.53 22.23
CA LEU A 17 -9.88 10.37 21.99
C LEU A 17 -10.81 9.16 22.00
N PHE A 18 -11.40 8.86 20.84
CA PHE A 18 -11.64 7.46 20.56
C PHE A 18 -10.27 6.86 20.32
N SER A 19 -9.74 6.15 21.32
CA SER A 19 -8.91 5.00 21.01
C SER A 19 -9.85 4.00 20.36
N PHE A 20 -10.12 4.16 19.07
CA PHE A 20 -10.45 2.99 18.29
C PHE A 20 -9.18 2.14 18.33
N SER A 21 -9.28 0.97 18.94
CA SER A 21 -8.60 -0.19 18.37
C SER A 21 -8.87 -0.08 16.86
N THR A 22 -7.84 0.18 16.06
CA THR A 22 -8.00 0.13 14.61
C THR A 22 -8.27 -1.33 14.30
N ALA A 23 -9.54 -1.69 14.29
CA ALA A 23 -10.01 -2.92 13.69
C ALA A 23 -9.58 -2.86 12.23
N ASP A 24 -8.44 -3.47 11.91
CA ASP A 24 -7.83 -3.45 10.59
C ASP A 24 -8.48 -4.48 9.63
N GLY A 25 -9.55 -5.15 10.11
CA GLY A 25 -10.53 -5.96 9.38
C GLY A 25 -11.94 -5.32 9.32
N ASN A 26 -12.95 -6.09 8.91
CA ASN A 26 -14.35 -5.65 8.88
C ASN A 26 -14.79 -5.16 10.28
N PRO A 27 -15.23 -3.90 10.41
CA PRO A 27 -15.48 -3.28 11.71
C PRO A 27 -16.73 -3.82 12.39
N LEU A 28 -17.70 -4.36 11.65
CA LEU A 28 -18.91 -4.98 12.21
C LEU A 28 -18.56 -6.28 12.93
N ILE A 29 -17.70 -7.09 12.32
CA ILE A 29 -17.21 -8.35 12.92
C ILE A 29 -16.38 -8.08 14.16
N GLU A 30 -15.50 -7.07 14.12
CA GLU A 30 -14.70 -6.71 15.29
C GLU A 30 -15.59 -6.21 16.44
N GLN A 31 -16.58 -5.35 16.15
CA GLN A 31 -17.51 -4.86 17.16
C GLN A 31 -18.32 -6.00 17.81
N ALA A 32 -18.82 -6.95 17.01
CA ALA A 32 -19.55 -8.11 17.53
C ALA A 32 -18.66 -8.99 18.43
N TRP A 33 -17.38 -9.16 18.07
CA TRP A 33 -16.41 -9.84 18.91
C TRP A 33 -16.12 -9.08 20.21
N GLU A 34 -15.84 -7.77 20.15
CA GLU A 34 -15.58 -6.93 21.33
C GLU A 34 -16.79 -6.91 22.29
N ALA A 35 -18.01 -7.01 21.74
CA ALA A 35 -19.25 -7.15 22.50
C ALA A 35 -19.45 -8.55 23.13
N GLY A 36 -18.60 -9.51 22.80
CA GLY A 36 -18.68 -10.90 23.27
C GLY A 36 -19.73 -11.75 22.54
N GLU A 37 -20.21 -11.30 21.39
CA GLU A 37 -21.21 -12.00 20.57
C GLU A 37 -20.58 -13.09 19.69
N LEU A 38 -19.30 -12.93 19.36
CA LEU A 38 -18.49 -13.90 18.61
C LEU A 38 -17.31 -14.38 19.46
N ASP A 39 -16.95 -15.66 19.34
CA ASP A 39 -15.64 -16.13 19.82
C ASP A 39 -14.52 -15.77 18.83
N ALA A 40 -13.26 -15.91 19.25
CA ALA A 40 -12.11 -15.51 18.46
C ALA A 40 -11.95 -16.30 17.15
N GLU A 41 -12.28 -17.60 17.14
CA GLU A 41 -12.20 -18.42 15.92
C GLU A 41 -13.30 -18.02 14.93
N THR A 42 -14.52 -17.78 15.40
CA THR A 42 -15.64 -17.35 14.59
C THR A 42 -15.39 -15.96 14.01
N ALA A 43 -14.92 -15.01 14.83
CA ALA A 43 -14.53 -13.69 14.37
C ALA A 43 -13.44 -13.76 13.29
N PHE A 44 -12.39 -14.56 13.52
CA PHE A 44 -11.33 -14.80 12.53
C PHE A 44 -11.87 -15.37 11.21
N VAL A 45 -12.67 -16.44 11.27
CA VAL A 45 -13.28 -17.06 10.08
C VAL A 45 -14.19 -16.08 9.35
N TYR A 46 -14.93 -15.25 10.08
CA TYR A 46 -15.78 -14.22 9.48
C TYR A 46 -14.96 -13.12 8.82
N GLN A 47 -13.82 -12.70 9.38
CA GLN A 47 -12.92 -11.77 8.70
C GLN A 47 -12.45 -12.33 7.35
N ILE A 48 -12.11 -13.63 7.28
CA ILE A 48 -11.74 -14.29 6.01
C ILE A 48 -12.94 -14.37 5.05
N TYR A 49 -14.15 -14.68 5.55
CA TYR A 49 -15.35 -14.71 4.71
C TYR A 49 -15.74 -13.33 4.19
N ALA A 50 -15.53 -12.26 4.95
CA ALA A 50 -15.85 -10.88 4.54
C ALA A 50 -15.20 -10.48 3.22
N VAL A 51 -14.00 -11.00 2.95
CA VAL A 51 -13.25 -10.71 1.72
C VAL A 51 -13.33 -11.82 0.68
N ARG A 52 -13.55 -13.07 1.08
CA ARG A 52 -13.56 -14.19 0.11
C ARG A 52 -14.94 -14.57 -0.37
N ASN A 53 -15.89 -14.61 0.55
CA ASN A 53 -17.25 -15.12 0.32
C ASN A 53 -18.21 -14.37 1.24
N PRO A 54 -18.45 -13.06 1.01
CA PRO A 54 -19.28 -12.23 1.88
C PRO A 54 -20.68 -12.82 2.10
N GLU A 55 -21.19 -13.58 1.14
CA GLU A 55 -22.47 -14.27 1.22
C GLU A 55 -22.55 -15.37 2.29
N ARG A 56 -21.41 -15.81 2.84
CA ARG A 56 -21.33 -16.75 3.96
C ARG A 56 -21.46 -16.06 5.33
N LEU A 57 -21.38 -14.73 5.39
CA LEU A 57 -21.58 -13.97 6.62
C LEU A 57 -23.07 -13.85 6.98
N PRO A 58 -23.40 -13.73 8.28
CA PRO A 58 -24.67 -13.16 8.72
C PRO A 58 -24.93 -11.80 8.05
N ALA A 59 -26.19 -11.53 7.68
CA ALA A 59 -26.53 -10.36 6.86
C ALA A 59 -26.22 -9.01 7.56
N ASP A 60 -26.28 -9.00 8.90
CA ASP A 60 -25.96 -7.88 9.78
C ASP A 60 -24.46 -7.62 9.94
N LEU A 61 -23.60 -8.54 9.48
CA LEU A 61 -22.14 -8.40 9.49
C LEU A 61 -21.54 -8.17 8.10
N ARG A 62 -22.37 -8.03 7.06
CA ARG A 62 -21.92 -7.76 5.69
C ARG A 62 -21.73 -6.25 5.48
N GLU A 63 -20.69 -5.90 4.74
CA GLU A 63 -20.49 -4.54 4.23
C GLU A 63 -21.22 -4.36 2.89
N ASP A 64 -21.72 -3.14 2.64
CA ASP A 64 -22.53 -2.82 1.46
C ASP A 64 -21.68 -2.54 0.20
N GLU A 65 -20.41 -2.16 0.35
CA GLU A 65 -19.56 -1.74 -0.76
C GLU A 65 -18.11 -2.24 -0.59
N VAL A 66 -17.64 -3.01 -1.57
CA VAL A 66 -16.26 -3.47 -1.65
C VAL A 66 -15.59 -2.75 -2.83
N ILE A 67 -14.65 -1.87 -2.53
CA ILE A 67 -13.73 -1.36 -3.55
C ILE A 67 -12.70 -2.46 -3.81
N PRO A 68 -12.64 -3.04 -5.04
CA PRO A 68 -11.67 -4.07 -5.33
C PRO A 68 -10.27 -3.47 -5.24
N ARG A 69 -9.40 -4.22 -4.59
CA ARG A 69 -8.02 -3.94 -4.23
C ARG A 69 -7.34 -5.26 -3.89
N CYS A 70 -6.05 -5.24 -3.60
CA CYS A 70 -5.37 -6.38 -2.99
C CYS A 70 -6.07 -6.79 -1.67
N GLY A 71 -6.41 -8.07 -1.54
CA GLY A 71 -7.03 -8.61 -0.34
C GLY A 71 -6.03 -9.08 0.72
N THR A 72 -4.74 -9.13 0.38
CA THR A 72 -3.63 -9.59 1.21
C THR A 72 -3.55 -8.91 2.58
N PRO A 73 -3.64 -7.56 2.69
CA PRO A 73 -3.62 -6.89 3.99
C PRO A 73 -4.65 -7.41 4.97
N ILE A 74 -5.85 -7.73 4.49
CA ILE A 74 -7.02 -8.05 5.30
C ILE A 74 -6.89 -9.46 5.87
N ILE A 75 -6.52 -10.42 5.01
CA ILE A 75 -6.21 -11.79 5.43
C ILE A 75 -5.08 -11.76 6.46
N ARG A 76 -4.02 -11.03 6.16
CA ARG A 76 -2.86 -10.93 7.02
C ARG A 76 -3.20 -10.32 8.39
N ASP A 77 -4.04 -9.29 8.41
CA ASP A 77 -4.53 -8.71 9.66
C ASP A 77 -5.25 -9.75 10.50
N ALA A 78 -6.20 -10.45 9.89
CA ALA A 78 -7.01 -11.46 10.56
C ALA A 78 -6.11 -12.55 11.18
N VAL A 79 -5.10 -13.01 10.43
CA VAL A 79 -4.12 -14.01 10.88
C VAL A 79 -3.30 -13.51 12.08
N HIS A 80 -2.73 -12.30 12.00
CA HIS A 80 -1.92 -11.75 13.08
C HIS A 80 -2.75 -11.48 14.34
N SER A 81 -3.92 -10.85 14.17
CA SER A 81 -4.84 -10.54 15.26
C SER A 81 -5.34 -11.81 15.94
N PHE A 82 -5.65 -12.87 15.20
CA PHE A 82 -6.04 -14.16 15.75
C PHE A 82 -4.93 -14.78 16.60
N LEU A 83 -3.69 -14.76 16.12
CA LEU A 83 -2.52 -15.26 16.86
C LEU A 83 -2.19 -14.43 18.11
N GLU A 84 -2.23 -13.09 18.01
CA GLU A 84 -1.99 -12.18 19.13
C GLU A 84 -3.03 -12.36 20.25
N ARG A 85 -4.25 -12.75 19.89
CA ARG A 85 -5.34 -13.09 20.83
C ARG A 85 -5.24 -14.51 21.41
N GLY A 86 -4.16 -15.24 21.12
CA GLY A 86 -3.93 -16.61 21.60
C GLY A 86 -4.73 -17.68 20.84
N GLY A 87 -5.27 -17.34 19.67
CA GLY A 87 -5.87 -18.30 18.76
C GLY A 87 -4.86 -19.34 18.30
N ASP A 88 -5.33 -20.57 18.09
CA ASP A 88 -4.56 -21.63 17.46
C ASP A 88 -5.16 -21.98 16.09
N PHE A 89 -4.31 -22.36 15.13
CA PHE A 89 -4.79 -22.84 13.84
C PHE A 89 -5.28 -24.29 13.98
N SER A 90 -6.42 -24.45 14.65
CA SER A 90 -7.18 -25.69 14.70
C SER A 90 -8.51 -25.52 13.95
N GLY A 91 -9.30 -26.59 13.87
CA GLY A 91 -10.70 -26.50 13.43
C GLY A 91 -10.93 -25.84 12.07
N MET A 92 -11.71 -24.76 12.08
CA MET A 92 -12.08 -23.99 10.91
C MET A 92 -11.00 -22.98 10.53
N ALA A 93 -10.25 -22.44 11.50
CA ALA A 93 -9.17 -21.49 11.24
C ALA A 93 -8.11 -22.08 10.30
N MET A 94 -7.72 -23.34 10.49
CA MET A 94 -6.80 -24.03 9.58
C MET A 94 -7.43 -24.26 8.19
N LYS A 95 -8.74 -24.51 8.10
CA LYS A 95 -9.41 -24.78 6.82
C LYS A 95 -9.53 -23.55 5.94
N VAL A 96 -9.77 -22.37 6.52
CA VAL A 96 -9.94 -21.13 5.75
C VAL A 96 -8.64 -20.53 5.23
N LEU A 97 -7.49 -20.99 5.75
CA LEU A 97 -6.14 -20.62 5.29
C LEU A 97 -5.46 -21.72 4.46
N ALA A 98 -6.04 -22.91 4.41
CA ALA A 98 -5.48 -24.02 3.63
C ALA A 98 -5.44 -23.65 2.14
N ARG A 99 -4.35 -24.02 1.47
CA ARG A 99 -4.22 -23.90 0.02
C ARG A 99 -5.46 -24.48 -0.68
N PRO A 100 -6.09 -23.75 -1.61
CA PRO A 100 -7.26 -24.25 -2.32
C PRO A 100 -6.99 -25.57 -3.04
N PHE A 101 -8.02 -26.40 -3.19
CA PHE A 101 -7.97 -27.52 -4.11
C PHE A 101 -8.52 -27.11 -5.47
N ARG A 102 -7.84 -27.52 -6.54
CA ARG A 102 -8.28 -27.40 -7.93
C ARG A 102 -8.12 -28.73 -8.64
N GLU A 103 -8.99 -28.99 -9.60
CA GLU A 103 -9.02 -30.27 -10.33
C GLU A 103 -7.79 -30.48 -11.21
N GLN A 104 -7.22 -29.40 -11.72
CA GLN A 104 -6.10 -29.43 -12.67
C GLN A 104 -4.98 -28.48 -12.24
N SER A 105 -3.76 -28.81 -12.68
CA SER A 105 -2.63 -27.90 -12.55
C SER A 105 -1.68 -27.98 -13.74
N TYR A 106 -1.00 -26.87 -14.03
CA TYR A 106 -0.01 -26.74 -15.09
C TYR A 106 1.25 -26.06 -14.54
N ILE A 107 2.44 -26.46 -15.01
CA ILE A 107 3.70 -25.80 -14.64
C ILE A 107 4.05 -24.82 -15.75
N SER A 108 4.32 -23.56 -15.41
CA SER A 108 4.66 -22.53 -16.38
C SER A 108 5.89 -22.95 -17.22
N PRO A 109 6.02 -22.50 -18.49
CA PRO A 109 7.17 -22.84 -19.33
C PRO A 109 8.54 -22.51 -18.71
N GLY A 110 8.63 -21.45 -17.91
CA GLY A 110 9.82 -21.07 -17.14
C GLY A 110 10.15 -22.02 -15.98
N GLY A 111 9.20 -22.86 -15.56
CA GLY A 111 9.37 -23.82 -14.48
C GLY A 111 9.33 -23.20 -13.08
N HIS A 112 8.87 -21.96 -12.97
CA HIS A 112 8.85 -21.20 -11.71
C HIS A 112 7.49 -21.26 -11.00
N PHE A 113 6.41 -21.47 -11.75
CA PHE A 113 5.05 -21.42 -11.22
C PHE A 113 4.26 -22.70 -11.49
N ARG A 114 3.39 -23.04 -10.55
CA ARG A 114 2.35 -24.06 -10.72
C ARG A 114 0.98 -23.39 -10.64
N ILE A 115 0.23 -23.47 -11.72
CA ILE A 115 -1.07 -22.82 -11.87
C ILE A 115 -2.15 -23.86 -11.65
N HIS A 116 -3.03 -23.62 -10.68
CA HIS A 116 -4.12 -24.50 -10.27
C HIS A 116 -5.46 -23.93 -10.73
N PHE A 117 -6.26 -24.71 -11.44
CA PHE A 117 -7.50 -24.23 -12.05
C PHE A 117 -8.60 -25.30 -12.13
N ASP A 118 -9.84 -24.83 -12.22
CA ASP A 118 -11.04 -25.63 -12.48
C ASP A 118 -11.63 -25.22 -13.85
N LEU A 119 -12.26 -26.14 -14.58
CA LEU A 119 -13.00 -25.81 -15.81
C LEU A 119 -14.49 -25.61 -15.57
N LEU A 120 -14.99 -26.04 -14.42
CA LEU A 120 -16.41 -26.08 -14.09
C LEU A 120 -16.65 -25.53 -12.68
N GLY A 121 -17.90 -25.17 -12.42
CA GLY A 121 -18.32 -24.66 -11.12
C GLY A 121 -17.95 -23.19 -10.92
N ARG A 122 -18.03 -22.73 -9.67
CA ARG A 122 -17.88 -21.31 -9.33
C ARG A 122 -16.53 -20.73 -9.74
N ASN A 123 -15.46 -21.51 -9.62
CA ASN A 123 -14.08 -21.08 -9.91
C ASN A 123 -13.65 -21.44 -11.34
N GLY A 124 -14.58 -21.92 -12.17
CA GLY A 124 -14.28 -22.36 -13.52
C GLY A 124 -13.76 -21.21 -14.38
N ILE A 125 -12.75 -21.49 -15.20
CA ILE A 125 -12.30 -20.61 -16.29
C ILE A 125 -12.98 -20.99 -17.62
N GLU A 126 -12.95 -20.10 -18.60
CA GLU A 126 -13.41 -20.40 -19.95
C GLU A 126 -12.52 -21.51 -20.56
N PRO A 127 -13.08 -22.64 -21.04
CA PRO A 127 -12.33 -23.76 -21.60
C PRO A 127 -11.84 -23.54 -23.04
N ALA A 128 -11.85 -22.30 -23.55
CA ALA A 128 -11.34 -21.98 -24.88
C ALA A 128 -9.83 -22.27 -24.97
N ASP A 129 -9.43 -22.95 -26.03
CA ASP A 129 -8.07 -23.37 -26.37
C ASP A 129 -7.92 -23.09 -27.88
N GLU A 130 -7.66 -21.82 -28.22
CA GLU A 130 -7.65 -21.36 -29.61
C GLU A 130 -6.40 -21.81 -30.38
N ASP A 131 -5.31 -22.09 -29.67
CA ASP A 131 -4.04 -22.56 -30.26
C ASP A 131 -3.90 -24.09 -30.31
N GLU A 132 -4.90 -24.82 -29.81
CA GLU A 132 -5.02 -26.28 -29.76
C GLU A 132 -3.86 -26.95 -29.00
N ASN A 133 -3.31 -26.29 -27.98
CA ASN A 133 -2.19 -26.78 -27.19
C ASN A 133 -2.61 -27.74 -26.06
N GLY A 134 -3.91 -27.86 -25.78
CA GLY A 134 -4.49 -28.71 -24.74
C GLY A 134 -4.65 -28.02 -23.39
N LEU A 135 -4.44 -26.71 -23.30
CA LEU A 135 -4.65 -25.86 -22.14
C LEU A 135 -5.64 -24.73 -22.51
N PRO A 136 -6.47 -24.28 -21.56
CA PRO A 136 -7.27 -23.10 -21.82
C PRO A 136 -6.39 -21.85 -21.98
N ASP A 137 -6.74 -20.96 -22.92
CA ASP A 137 -5.99 -19.74 -23.25
C ASP A 137 -5.72 -18.85 -22.02
N TYR A 138 -6.65 -18.86 -21.05
CA TYR A 138 -6.47 -18.11 -19.80
C TYR A 138 -5.33 -18.66 -18.94
N VAL A 139 -5.12 -19.99 -18.92
CA VAL A 139 -3.98 -20.61 -18.23
C VAL A 139 -2.67 -20.23 -18.91
N ASP A 140 -2.65 -20.19 -20.24
CA ASP A 140 -1.48 -19.72 -20.99
C ASP A 140 -1.17 -18.26 -20.68
N ALA A 141 -2.19 -17.40 -20.66
CA ALA A 141 -2.03 -16.00 -20.28
C ALA A 141 -1.45 -15.83 -18.87
N VAL A 142 -1.97 -16.57 -17.89
CA VAL A 142 -1.45 -16.57 -16.50
C VAL A 142 0.02 -17.04 -16.47
N ALA A 143 0.35 -18.13 -17.17
CA ALA A 143 1.71 -18.67 -17.22
C ALA A 143 2.69 -17.68 -17.85
N MET A 144 2.33 -17.09 -18.99
CA MET A 144 3.17 -16.12 -19.70
C MET A 144 3.38 -14.85 -18.89
N VAL A 145 2.32 -14.32 -18.26
CA VAL A 145 2.41 -13.16 -17.39
C VAL A 145 3.33 -13.45 -16.20
N ALA A 146 3.11 -14.58 -15.50
CA ALA A 146 3.92 -14.95 -14.33
C ALA A 146 5.41 -15.12 -14.69
N ASP A 147 5.73 -15.84 -15.76
CA ASP A 147 7.13 -16.01 -16.20
C ASP A 147 7.78 -14.69 -16.66
N SER A 148 6.99 -13.77 -17.26
CA SER A 148 7.47 -12.44 -17.62
C SER A 148 7.80 -11.59 -16.39
N LEU A 149 6.99 -11.69 -15.34
CA LEU A 149 7.21 -11.00 -14.06
C LEU A 149 8.38 -11.61 -13.30
N TRP A 150 8.59 -12.93 -13.37
CA TRP A 150 9.80 -13.53 -12.83
C TRP A 150 11.06 -12.97 -13.50
N SER A 151 11.03 -12.89 -14.83
CA SER A 151 12.14 -12.34 -15.62
C SER A 151 12.40 -10.86 -15.28
N LEU A 152 11.34 -10.09 -14.99
CA LEU A 152 11.46 -8.69 -14.58
C LEU A 152 11.95 -8.56 -13.13
N GLU A 153 11.17 -9.06 -12.17
CA GLU A 153 11.37 -8.81 -10.74
C GLU A 153 12.60 -9.55 -10.20
N ILE A 154 12.78 -10.82 -10.54
CA ILE A 154 13.90 -11.60 -10.02
C ILE A 154 15.15 -11.36 -10.87
N ASP A 155 15.08 -11.61 -12.18
CA ASP A 155 16.27 -11.59 -13.02
C ASP A 155 16.70 -10.17 -13.43
N GLY A 156 15.73 -9.29 -13.70
CA GLY A 156 15.97 -7.91 -14.15
C GLY A 156 16.29 -6.94 -13.01
N LEU A 157 15.39 -6.84 -12.03
CA LEU A 157 15.50 -5.95 -10.87
C LEU A 157 16.37 -6.55 -9.74
N GLY A 158 16.74 -7.82 -9.85
CA GLY A 158 17.68 -8.48 -8.95
C GLY A 158 17.11 -8.83 -7.58
N TYR A 159 15.79 -8.88 -7.42
CA TYR A 159 15.18 -9.36 -6.18
C TYR A 159 15.54 -10.83 -5.96
N ARG A 160 15.63 -11.24 -4.69
CA ARG A 160 15.92 -12.63 -4.36
C ARG A 160 14.76 -13.51 -4.76
N THR A 161 15.12 -14.68 -5.29
CA THR A 161 14.19 -15.78 -5.52
C THR A 161 13.33 -16.03 -4.28
N PRO A 162 12.00 -16.07 -4.41
CA PRO A 162 11.10 -16.41 -3.33
C PRO A 162 11.43 -17.77 -2.68
N PRO A 163 11.05 -17.99 -1.42
CA PRO A 163 11.22 -19.29 -0.80
C PRO A 163 10.44 -20.37 -1.54
N SER A 164 11.07 -21.53 -1.75
CA SER A 164 10.43 -22.65 -2.44
C SER A 164 9.32 -23.27 -1.60
N ASP A 165 8.20 -23.60 -2.25
CA ASP A 165 7.07 -24.32 -1.68
C ASP A 165 7.42 -25.78 -1.31
N GLY A 166 8.55 -26.29 -1.80
CA GLY A 166 9.07 -27.62 -1.47
C GLY A 166 8.16 -28.76 -1.95
N ARG A 167 7.14 -29.11 -1.15
CA ARG A 167 6.10 -30.08 -1.50
C ARG A 167 4.68 -29.51 -1.37
N TYR A 168 4.53 -28.29 -0.87
CA TYR A 168 3.24 -27.61 -0.81
C TYR A 168 2.72 -27.38 -2.25
N GLY A 169 1.40 -27.43 -2.42
CA GLY A 169 0.73 -27.28 -3.72
C GLY A 169 1.12 -28.28 -4.83
N GLY A 170 1.96 -29.27 -4.55
CA GLY A 170 2.30 -30.35 -5.49
C GLY A 170 3.72 -30.31 -6.04
N GLY A 171 4.52 -29.29 -5.69
CA GLY A 171 5.92 -29.21 -6.13
C GLY A 171 6.71 -28.11 -5.43
N SER A 172 7.84 -27.73 -6.04
CA SER A 172 8.75 -26.71 -5.50
C SER A 172 8.52 -25.32 -6.08
N GLU A 173 7.67 -25.22 -7.11
CA GLU A 173 7.26 -24.02 -7.81
C GLU A 173 6.39 -23.12 -6.92
N CYS A 174 6.31 -21.83 -7.19
CA CYS A 174 5.36 -20.95 -6.52
C CYS A 174 3.94 -21.23 -7.06
N ASP A 175 3.00 -21.49 -6.15
CA ASP A 175 1.63 -21.81 -6.56
C ASP A 175 0.76 -20.57 -6.83
N ILE A 176 0.05 -20.59 -7.96
CA ILE A 176 -0.98 -19.62 -8.34
C ILE A 176 -2.31 -20.37 -8.43
N TYR A 177 -3.30 -19.98 -7.63
CA TYR A 177 -4.65 -20.54 -7.66
C TYR A 177 -5.59 -19.60 -8.39
N ILE A 178 -6.34 -20.13 -9.36
CA ILE A 178 -7.39 -19.38 -10.06
C ILE A 178 -8.73 -19.62 -9.37
N SER A 179 -9.45 -18.53 -9.07
CA SER A 179 -10.70 -18.54 -8.30
C SER A 179 -11.65 -17.46 -8.75
N ALA A 180 -12.95 -17.58 -8.46
CA ALA A 180 -13.84 -16.42 -8.57
C ALA A 180 -13.72 -15.57 -7.30
N LEU A 181 -13.20 -14.35 -7.45
CA LEU A 181 -12.86 -13.45 -6.36
C LEU A 181 -13.62 -12.11 -6.45
N PRO A 182 -14.05 -11.54 -5.30
CA PRO A 182 -14.61 -10.19 -5.28
C PRO A 182 -13.52 -9.08 -5.15
N HIS A 183 -12.25 -9.46 -5.26
CA HIS A 183 -11.05 -8.61 -5.15
C HIS A 183 -10.07 -8.95 -6.27
N TYR A 184 -9.04 -8.12 -6.47
CA TYR A 184 -8.04 -8.35 -7.51
C TYR A 184 -7.27 -9.65 -7.30
N GLY A 185 -6.73 -9.82 -6.10
CA GLY A 185 -5.92 -10.97 -5.76
C GLY A 185 -5.65 -11.04 -4.27
N PHE A 186 -4.97 -12.12 -3.91
CA PHE A 186 -4.50 -12.38 -2.56
C PHE A 186 -3.17 -13.12 -2.61
N THR A 187 -2.32 -12.84 -1.65
CA THR A 187 -1.14 -13.63 -1.31
C THR A 187 -1.33 -14.16 0.10
N TYR A 188 -1.06 -15.45 0.28
CA TYR A 188 -1.28 -16.16 1.55
C TYR A 188 0.02 -16.70 2.09
N ALA A 189 0.34 -16.37 3.34
CA ALA A 189 1.46 -16.96 4.05
C ALA A 189 1.08 -18.38 4.48
N ASP A 190 1.97 -19.36 4.26
CA ASP A 190 1.73 -20.70 4.78
C ASP A 190 1.79 -20.72 6.32
N VAL A 191 0.83 -21.41 6.92
CA VAL A 191 0.80 -21.62 8.37
C VAL A 191 2.02 -22.45 8.79
N GLY A 192 2.85 -21.88 9.65
CA GLY A 192 4.08 -22.52 10.15
C GLY A 192 5.37 -21.94 9.56
N GLY A 193 5.28 -21.23 8.43
CA GLY A 193 6.33 -20.41 7.82
C GLY A 193 7.72 -21.06 7.67
N ILE A 194 8.70 -20.22 7.32
CA ILE A 194 10.12 -20.56 7.45
C ILE A 194 10.63 -19.79 8.67
N SER A 195 11.52 -20.40 9.46
CA SER A 195 12.09 -19.75 10.65
C SER A 195 12.55 -18.30 10.39
N GLY A 196 12.30 -17.39 11.34
CA GLY A 196 12.94 -16.06 11.35
C GLY A 196 12.23 -14.96 10.56
N LYS A 197 10.90 -14.82 10.72
CA LYS A 197 10.07 -13.78 10.07
C LYS A 197 10.19 -13.79 8.54
N ARG A 198 10.14 -14.98 7.95
CA ARG A 198 10.04 -15.22 6.50
C ARG A 198 9.00 -16.33 6.30
N THR A 199 8.42 -16.44 5.12
CA THR A 199 7.42 -17.49 4.89
C THR A 199 7.42 -17.92 3.44
N THR A 200 7.07 -19.18 3.20
CA THR A 200 6.52 -19.60 1.90
C THR A 200 5.12 -19.03 1.77
N SER A 201 4.67 -18.87 0.53
CA SER A 201 3.38 -18.27 0.24
C SER A 201 2.87 -18.70 -1.13
N TYR A 202 1.58 -18.54 -1.34
CA TYR A 202 0.93 -18.79 -2.61
C TYR A 202 0.06 -17.61 -3.01
N ILE A 203 -0.20 -17.49 -4.30
CA ILE A 203 -1.00 -16.43 -4.90
C ILE A 203 -2.38 -17.00 -5.25
N GLU A 204 -3.41 -16.17 -5.13
CA GLU A 204 -4.73 -16.43 -5.67
C GLU A 204 -5.21 -15.24 -6.49
N ILE A 205 -5.67 -15.52 -7.72
CA ILE A 205 -6.11 -14.53 -8.70
C ILE A 205 -7.54 -14.81 -9.16
N ASP A 206 -8.20 -13.79 -9.70
CA ASP A 206 -9.53 -13.93 -10.25
C ASP A 206 -9.54 -14.78 -11.54
N ASN A 207 -10.67 -15.43 -11.82
CA ASN A 207 -10.81 -16.36 -12.92
C ASN A 207 -11.01 -15.70 -14.28
N ASN A 208 -11.29 -14.39 -14.34
CA ASN A 208 -11.40 -13.67 -15.61
C ASN A 208 -11.27 -12.14 -15.53
N TYR A 209 -11.38 -11.53 -14.35
CA TYR A 209 -11.42 -10.08 -14.12
C TYR A 209 -12.55 -9.37 -14.89
N THR A 210 -13.67 -10.05 -15.12
CA THR A 210 -14.81 -9.54 -15.90
C THR A 210 -16.08 -9.26 -15.08
N ASP A 211 -16.05 -9.50 -13.78
CA ASP A 211 -17.17 -9.15 -12.91
C ASP A 211 -17.36 -7.62 -12.79
N PRO A 212 -18.61 -7.13 -12.60
CA PRO A 212 -18.91 -5.70 -12.57
C PRO A 212 -18.08 -4.87 -11.57
N VAL A 213 -17.60 -5.51 -10.50
CA VAL A 213 -16.74 -4.87 -9.49
C VAL A 213 -15.47 -4.29 -10.11
N PHE A 214 -14.91 -4.92 -11.16
CA PHE A 214 -13.69 -4.50 -11.86
C PHE A 214 -13.90 -3.43 -12.95
N TYR A 215 -15.15 -3.03 -13.22
CA TYR A 215 -15.48 -1.97 -14.20
C TYR A 215 -15.83 -0.62 -13.55
N GLY A 216 -15.60 -0.50 -12.24
CA GLY A 216 -15.73 0.75 -11.51
C GLY A 216 -14.78 1.85 -12.03
N LYS A 217 -15.02 3.09 -11.62
CA LYS A 217 -14.16 4.22 -12.02
C LYS A 217 -12.74 4.01 -11.49
N GLY A 218 -11.77 3.95 -12.42
CA GLY A 218 -10.35 3.76 -12.09
C GLY A 218 -9.96 2.31 -11.81
N GLN A 219 -10.87 1.36 -12.07
CA GLN A 219 -10.60 -0.08 -11.97
C GLN A 219 -10.15 -0.64 -13.32
N THR A 220 -9.31 -1.67 -13.26
CA THR A 220 -8.68 -2.34 -14.40
C THR A 220 -9.26 -3.75 -14.60
N PRO A 221 -10.08 -4.01 -15.63
CA PRO A 221 -10.66 -5.33 -15.89
C PRO A 221 -9.82 -6.20 -16.85
N GLY A 222 -10.22 -7.46 -17.00
CA GLY A 222 -9.70 -8.39 -18.01
C GLY A 222 -8.20 -8.67 -17.88
N ILE A 223 -7.53 -8.79 -19.02
CA ILE A 223 -6.09 -9.14 -19.07
C ILE A 223 -5.19 -8.12 -18.38
N ASP A 224 -5.57 -6.84 -18.41
CA ASP A 224 -4.82 -5.79 -17.73
C ASP A 224 -4.99 -5.90 -16.21
N GLY A 225 -6.18 -6.30 -15.74
CA GLY A 225 -6.43 -6.66 -14.34
C GLY A 225 -5.56 -7.83 -13.87
N LEU A 226 -5.43 -8.88 -14.70
CA LEU A 226 -4.53 -10.00 -14.44
C LEU A 226 -3.07 -9.54 -14.32
N ARG A 227 -2.61 -8.72 -15.26
CA ARG A 227 -1.23 -8.22 -15.32
C ARG A 227 -0.84 -7.47 -14.05
N VAL A 228 -1.59 -6.41 -13.70
CA VAL A 228 -1.27 -5.60 -12.51
C VAL A 228 -1.44 -6.42 -11.23
N THR A 229 -2.44 -7.29 -11.16
CA THR A 229 -2.61 -8.16 -9.98
C THR A 229 -1.41 -9.09 -9.81
N LEU A 230 -0.98 -9.79 -10.85
CA LEU A 230 0.15 -10.72 -10.70
C LEU A 230 1.45 -9.99 -10.38
N ALA A 231 1.67 -8.77 -10.89
CA ALA A 231 2.82 -7.96 -10.48
C ALA A 231 2.76 -7.61 -8.98
N HIS A 232 1.59 -7.19 -8.50
CA HIS A 232 1.39 -6.84 -7.08
C HIS A 232 1.56 -8.05 -6.16
N GLU A 233 0.87 -9.16 -6.47
CA GLU A 233 0.83 -10.34 -5.61
C GLU A 233 2.15 -11.13 -5.66
N LEU A 234 2.82 -11.23 -6.82
CA LEU A 234 4.16 -11.83 -6.88
C LEU A 234 5.14 -11.03 -6.02
N PHE A 235 5.02 -9.71 -6.03
CA PHE A 235 5.87 -8.87 -5.22
C PHE A 235 5.66 -9.13 -3.72
N HIS A 236 4.45 -9.43 -3.26
CA HIS A 236 4.23 -9.91 -1.89
C HIS A 236 4.97 -11.21 -1.57
N VAL A 237 4.97 -12.19 -2.48
CA VAL A 237 5.73 -13.44 -2.31
C VAL A 237 7.23 -13.14 -2.15
N ILE A 238 7.77 -12.23 -2.96
CA ILE A 238 9.16 -11.77 -2.86
C ILE A 238 9.42 -11.07 -1.51
N GLN A 239 8.60 -10.07 -1.16
CA GLN A 239 8.71 -9.30 0.08
C GLN A 239 8.73 -10.21 1.31
N TRP A 240 7.86 -11.20 1.36
CA TRP A 240 7.78 -12.16 2.47
C TRP A 240 8.93 -13.18 2.48
N GLY A 241 9.59 -13.33 1.34
CA GLY A 241 10.90 -13.95 1.22
C GLY A 241 12.03 -13.15 1.87
N TYR A 242 11.89 -11.83 2.03
CA TYR A 242 12.82 -10.98 2.78
C TYR A 242 12.41 -10.82 4.24
N TYR A 243 11.18 -10.37 4.49
CA TYR A 243 10.68 -10.01 5.81
C TYR A 243 9.14 -10.06 5.90
N TYR A 244 8.61 -10.94 6.75
CA TYR A 244 7.20 -11.11 7.06
C TYR A 244 6.93 -10.73 8.53
N GLY A 245 6.97 -9.43 8.84
CA GLY A 245 6.68 -8.89 10.18
C GLY A 245 5.58 -7.83 10.19
N ASN A 246 4.90 -7.67 11.34
CA ASN A 246 3.68 -6.83 11.46
C ASN A 246 3.96 -5.31 11.48
N ASP A 247 5.21 -4.88 11.39
CA ASP A 247 5.67 -3.50 11.60
C ASP A 247 5.94 -2.70 10.31
N CYS A 248 5.63 -3.25 9.13
CA CYS A 248 5.76 -2.55 7.84
C CYS A 248 4.62 -2.76 6.82
N PRO A 249 3.34 -2.97 7.20
CA PRO A 249 2.28 -3.17 6.22
C PRO A 249 2.11 -1.97 5.27
N TRP A 250 2.43 -0.76 5.75
CA TRP A 250 2.41 0.45 4.93
C TRP A 250 3.37 0.38 3.74
N TRP A 251 4.56 -0.22 3.91
CA TRP A 251 5.58 -0.31 2.87
C TRP A 251 5.39 -1.52 1.97
N GLU A 252 4.84 -2.60 2.54
CA GLU A 252 4.43 -3.81 1.83
C GLU A 252 3.47 -3.46 0.69
N GLU A 253 2.33 -2.84 1.00
CA GLU A 253 1.36 -2.44 -0.03
C GLU A 253 1.87 -1.32 -0.91
N ALA A 254 2.59 -0.33 -0.36
CA ALA A 254 3.11 0.77 -1.16
C ALA A 254 4.08 0.30 -2.25
N THR A 255 4.95 -0.66 -1.94
CA THR A 255 5.94 -1.15 -2.91
C THR A 255 5.38 -2.23 -3.83
N ALA A 256 4.36 -2.98 -3.42
CA ALA A 256 3.61 -3.86 -4.32
C ALA A 256 2.81 -3.04 -5.34
N THR A 257 2.14 -1.98 -4.90
CA THR A 257 1.42 -1.04 -5.78
C THR A 257 2.38 -0.34 -6.75
N TRP A 258 3.59 0.03 -6.28
CA TRP A 258 4.63 0.59 -7.15
C TRP A 258 5.11 -0.42 -8.21
N MET A 259 5.18 -1.70 -7.87
CA MET A 259 5.61 -2.74 -8.82
C MET A 259 4.62 -2.91 -9.98
N GLU A 260 3.33 -2.64 -9.78
CA GLU A 260 2.33 -2.64 -10.86
C GLU A 260 2.78 -1.73 -12.02
N GLU A 261 3.20 -0.51 -11.70
CA GLU A 261 3.64 0.50 -12.67
C GLU A 261 5.00 0.15 -13.29
N VAL A 262 5.93 -0.39 -12.50
CA VAL A 262 7.25 -0.84 -13.02
C VAL A 262 7.06 -1.95 -14.05
N ALA A 263 6.15 -2.89 -13.78
CA ALA A 263 5.87 -4.01 -14.67
C ALA A 263 5.06 -3.59 -15.90
N TYR A 264 4.08 -2.70 -15.73
CA TYR A 264 3.17 -2.30 -16.78
C TYR A 264 2.95 -0.78 -16.83
N PRO A 265 3.93 0.02 -17.32
CA PRO A 265 3.85 1.50 -17.36
C PRO A 265 2.77 2.10 -18.26
N HIS A 266 1.91 1.25 -18.86
CA HIS A 266 0.79 1.64 -19.69
C HIS A 266 -0.56 1.38 -19.02
N ILE A 267 -0.54 0.83 -17.79
CA ILE A 267 -1.71 0.47 -17.00
C ILE A 267 -1.62 1.22 -15.67
N ASP A 268 -2.09 2.46 -15.65
CA ASP A 268 -1.97 3.38 -14.51
C ASP A 268 -2.94 3.05 -13.34
N ASN A 269 -3.05 1.79 -12.93
CA ASN A 269 -3.99 1.31 -11.93
C ASN A 269 -3.79 2.02 -10.57
N TYR A 270 -2.54 2.26 -10.18
CA TYR A 270 -2.17 2.91 -8.91
C TYR A 270 -2.75 4.32 -8.73
N LEU A 271 -3.13 5.02 -9.81
CA LEU A 271 -3.70 6.38 -9.76
C LEU A 271 -4.98 6.45 -8.94
N ILE A 272 -5.73 5.35 -8.81
CA ILE A 272 -6.93 5.29 -7.96
C ILE A 272 -6.59 5.56 -6.49
N TYR A 273 -5.37 5.23 -6.06
CA TYR A 273 -4.94 5.34 -4.67
C TYR A 273 -4.28 6.70 -4.33
N VAL A 274 -3.79 7.42 -5.34
CA VAL A 274 -3.14 8.73 -5.19
C VAL A 274 -3.96 9.74 -4.36
N PRO A 275 -5.30 9.86 -4.55
CA PRO A 275 -6.11 10.76 -3.73
C PRO A 275 -6.14 10.45 -2.23
N TYR A 276 -5.97 9.19 -1.84
CA TYR A 276 -6.03 8.78 -0.43
C TYR A 276 -4.77 9.21 0.34
N PHE A 277 -3.62 9.26 -0.34
CA PHE A 277 -2.38 9.81 0.21
C PHE A 277 -2.31 11.34 0.09
N LEU A 278 -2.53 11.89 -1.11
CA LEU A 278 -2.53 13.35 -1.34
C LEU A 278 -3.74 14.08 -0.77
N GLY A 279 -4.65 13.39 -0.10
CA GLY A 279 -5.74 13.98 0.68
C GLY A 279 -5.47 14.03 2.19
N THR A 280 -4.39 13.39 2.69
CA THR A 280 -4.15 13.17 4.13
C THR A 280 -2.69 13.36 4.54
N GLN A 281 -2.01 14.38 4.02
CA GLN A 281 -0.57 14.61 4.20
C GLN A 281 -0.15 14.95 5.62
N GLU A 282 -1.09 15.34 6.47
CA GLU A 282 -0.87 15.57 7.90
C GLU A 282 -0.66 14.28 8.69
N ARG A 283 -1.02 13.12 8.10
CA ARG A 283 -0.75 11.80 8.67
C ARG A 283 0.68 11.38 8.31
N GLY A 284 1.37 10.74 9.26
CA GLY A 284 2.75 10.27 9.04
C GLY A 284 2.85 9.29 7.87
N LEU A 285 4.00 9.25 7.20
CA LEU A 285 4.21 8.40 6.04
C LEU A 285 3.82 6.95 6.31
N ASP A 286 4.29 6.39 7.42
CA ASP A 286 4.09 5.01 7.87
C ASP A 286 2.74 4.76 8.59
N ARG A 287 1.81 5.71 8.51
CA ARG A 287 0.48 5.58 9.11
C ARG A 287 -0.53 5.04 8.11
N GLY A 288 -1.19 3.95 8.48
CA GLY A 288 -2.30 3.38 7.72
C GLY A 288 -2.61 2.00 8.27
N GLY A 289 -3.89 1.74 8.52
CA GLY A 289 -4.36 0.40 8.85
C GLY A 289 -4.38 -0.50 7.62
N ARG A 290 -4.51 -1.81 7.79
CA ARG A 290 -4.51 -2.78 6.67
C ARG A 290 -5.76 -2.64 5.77
N ASN A 291 -6.79 -1.98 6.26
CA ASN A 291 -7.99 -1.61 5.51
C ASN A 291 -7.97 -0.17 4.93
N ASP A 292 -6.90 0.59 5.17
CA ASP A 292 -6.80 1.98 4.73
C ASP A 292 -6.23 2.07 3.30
N LEU A 293 -7.03 2.54 2.33
CA LEU A 293 -6.59 2.75 0.94
C LEU A 293 -5.38 3.69 0.81
N ARG A 294 -5.07 4.48 1.86
CA ARG A 294 -3.84 5.28 1.92
C ARG A 294 -2.59 4.43 1.76
N ILE A 295 -2.54 3.19 2.25
CA ILE A 295 -1.31 2.37 2.20
C ILE A 295 -0.84 2.10 0.77
N TYR A 296 -1.78 1.96 -0.15
CA TYR A 296 -1.53 1.87 -1.59
C TYR A 296 -1.06 3.21 -2.17
N GLY A 297 -1.67 4.32 -1.74
CA GLY A 297 -1.30 5.67 -2.19
C GLY A 297 0.09 6.12 -1.70
N ILE A 298 0.63 5.51 -0.65
CA ILE A 298 2.03 5.71 -0.22
C ILE A 298 3.01 5.22 -1.30
N SER A 299 2.59 4.44 -2.29
CA SER A 299 3.40 4.09 -3.47
C SER A 299 4.08 5.31 -4.11
N LEU A 300 3.48 6.51 -4.04
CA LEU A 300 4.12 7.75 -4.46
C LEU A 300 5.51 7.97 -3.83
N PHE A 301 5.72 7.54 -2.58
CA PHE A 301 7.03 7.59 -1.96
C PHE A 301 8.01 6.60 -2.60
N ALA A 302 7.57 5.40 -2.98
CA ALA A 302 8.38 4.45 -3.75
C ALA A 302 8.68 4.95 -5.17
N HIS A 303 7.72 5.57 -5.86
CA HIS A 303 7.96 6.26 -7.14
C HIS A 303 9.00 7.37 -6.99
N PHE A 304 8.84 8.22 -5.96
CA PHE A 304 9.80 9.29 -5.67
C PHE A 304 11.21 8.73 -5.44
N LEU A 305 11.35 7.72 -4.57
CA LEU A 305 12.65 7.13 -4.28
C LEU A 305 13.28 6.52 -5.54
N SER A 306 12.50 5.77 -6.32
CA SER A 306 12.98 5.11 -7.54
C SER A 306 13.41 6.11 -8.61
N GLN A 307 12.61 7.15 -8.88
CA GLN A 307 12.96 8.17 -9.88
C GLN A 307 14.14 9.05 -9.42
N ARG A 308 14.28 9.27 -8.10
CA ARG A 308 15.30 10.16 -7.55
C ARG A 308 16.65 9.48 -7.31
N TYR A 309 16.66 8.20 -6.96
CA TYR A 309 17.84 7.46 -6.52
C TYR A 309 18.09 6.16 -7.31
N GLY A 310 17.16 5.75 -8.17
CA GLY A 310 17.19 4.47 -8.90
C GLY A 310 16.29 3.43 -8.26
N GLU A 311 15.73 2.53 -9.09
CA GLU A 311 14.75 1.50 -8.68
C GLU A 311 15.29 0.52 -7.63
N ASP A 312 16.61 0.27 -7.64
CA ASP A 312 17.32 -0.59 -6.68
C ASP A 312 17.04 -0.20 -5.21
N ILE A 313 16.73 1.07 -4.93
CA ILE A 313 16.49 1.55 -3.57
C ILE A 313 15.31 0.84 -2.89
N VAL A 314 14.31 0.38 -3.66
CA VAL A 314 13.19 -0.38 -3.13
C VAL A 314 13.67 -1.76 -2.68
N ARG A 315 14.47 -2.46 -3.50
CA ARG A 315 15.09 -3.74 -3.14
C ARG A 315 16.01 -3.60 -1.92
N GLU A 316 16.83 -2.55 -1.89
CA GLU A 316 17.75 -2.26 -0.78
C GLU A 316 17.00 -2.03 0.55
N SER A 317 15.80 -1.44 0.49
CA SER A 317 14.95 -1.28 1.69
C SER A 317 14.54 -2.62 2.30
N TRP A 318 14.14 -3.59 1.46
CA TRP A 318 13.76 -4.94 1.90
C TRP A 318 14.96 -5.75 2.40
N GLU A 319 16.12 -5.59 1.77
CA GLU A 319 17.38 -6.16 2.24
C GLU A 319 17.76 -5.63 3.64
N GLU A 320 17.57 -4.32 3.87
CA GLU A 320 17.81 -3.70 5.18
C GLU A 320 16.81 -4.20 6.23
N PHE A 321 15.53 -4.33 5.88
CA PHE A 321 14.50 -4.84 6.80
C PHE A 321 14.81 -6.27 7.24
N GLN A 322 15.21 -7.13 6.30
CA GLN A 322 15.67 -8.47 6.60
C GLN A 322 16.90 -8.44 7.52
N ARG A 323 17.91 -7.61 7.20
CA ARG A 323 19.15 -7.52 7.98
C ARG A 323 18.90 -7.03 9.42
N ARG A 324 17.94 -6.12 9.60
CA ARG A 324 17.55 -5.56 10.91
C ARG A 324 16.55 -6.44 11.66
N GLY A 325 15.87 -7.36 10.97
CA GLY A 325 14.80 -8.17 11.51
C GLY A 325 13.56 -7.37 11.92
N ASN A 326 13.40 -6.17 11.37
CA ASN A 326 12.26 -5.27 11.59
C ASN A 326 12.09 -4.33 10.38
N GLY A 327 10.85 -3.97 10.06
CA GLY A 327 10.48 -3.15 8.89
C GLY A 327 10.21 -1.68 9.24
N ARG A 328 10.80 -1.19 10.33
CA ARG A 328 10.57 0.16 10.82
C ARG A 328 11.10 1.21 9.86
N VAL A 329 10.37 2.32 9.72
CA VAL A 329 10.69 3.41 8.80
C VAL A 329 12.06 4.03 9.05
N GLU A 330 12.56 4.02 10.29
CA GLU A 330 13.91 4.55 10.60
C GLU A 330 15.04 3.75 9.94
N ASN A 331 14.78 2.50 9.52
CA ASN A 331 15.78 1.72 8.79
C ASN A 331 16.06 2.32 7.41
N LEU A 332 15.12 3.08 6.83
CA LEU A 332 15.33 3.79 5.56
C LEU A 332 16.41 4.89 5.66
N GLU A 333 16.72 5.38 6.87
CA GLU A 333 17.81 6.35 7.07
C GLU A 333 19.16 5.79 6.60
N GLY A 334 19.38 4.47 6.69
CA GLY A 334 20.59 3.80 6.23
C GLY A 334 20.60 3.40 4.75
N VAL A 335 19.45 3.53 4.08
CA VAL A 335 19.24 3.12 2.68
C VAL A 335 19.24 4.33 1.77
N VAL A 336 18.57 5.41 2.18
CA VAL A 336 18.46 6.64 1.38
C VAL A 336 19.81 7.38 1.36
N PRO A 337 20.44 7.59 0.19
CA PRO A 337 21.82 8.11 0.10
C PRO A 337 22.05 9.47 0.79
N ASP A 338 21.08 10.37 0.70
CA ASP A 338 21.16 11.70 1.33
C ASP A 338 20.44 11.79 2.69
N GLY A 339 19.99 10.65 3.23
CA GLY A 339 19.21 10.53 4.46
C GLY A 339 17.71 10.79 4.29
N LEU A 340 16.90 10.18 5.17
CA LEU A 340 15.44 10.20 5.06
C LEU A 340 14.88 11.62 5.23
N GLY A 341 15.48 12.45 6.08
CA GLY A 341 15.02 13.82 6.30
C GLY A 341 15.05 14.69 5.04
N LYS A 342 16.15 14.61 4.26
CA LYS A 342 16.26 15.37 2.99
C LYS A 342 15.32 14.81 1.94
N ALA A 343 15.26 13.48 1.80
CA ALA A 343 14.33 12.81 0.90
C ALA A 343 12.87 13.19 1.18
N MET A 344 12.43 13.18 2.44
CA MET A 344 11.08 13.63 2.82
C MET A 344 10.83 15.09 2.46
N SER A 345 11.86 15.94 2.56
CA SER A 345 11.73 17.35 2.19
C SER A 345 11.59 17.54 0.68
N GLU A 346 12.34 16.80 -0.13
CA GLU A 346 12.22 16.82 -1.61
C GLU A 346 10.89 16.21 -2.07
N PHE A 347 10.49 15.09 -1.46
CA PHE A 347 9.20 14.44 -1.68
C PHE A 347 8.02 15.38 -1.42
N ALA A 348 8.09 16.20 -0.36
CA ALA A 348 7.07 17.22 -0.10
C ALA A 348 6.98 18.25 -1.24
N VAL A 349 8.12 18.66 -1.81
CA VAL A 349 8.14 19.58 -2.97
C VAL A 349 7.49 18.91 -4.20
N TRP A 350 7.82 17.65 -4.47
CA TRP A 350 7.24 16.88 -5.57
C TRP A 350 5.72 16.77 -5.44
N ASN A 351 5.22 16.46 -4.24
CA ASN A 351 3.80 16.39 -3.94
C ASN A 351 3.07 17.73 -4.12
N TYR A 352 3.76 18.86 -3.96
CA TYR A 352 3.18 20.17 -4.21
C TYR A 352 2.97 20.44 -5.71
N PHE A 353 3.94 20.05 -6.55
CA PHE A 353 3.94 20.27 -8.00
C PHE A 353 3.28 19.10 -8.77
N THR A 354 2.05 18.76 -8.41
CA THR A 354 1.21 17.78 -9.12
C THR A 354 -0.04 18.41 -9.74
N GLY A 355 -0.69 17.71 -10.68
CA GLY A 355 -1.92 18.15 -11.34
C GLY A 355 -1.75 19.50 -12.02
N ASP A 356 -2.64 20.46 -11.74
CA ASP A 356 -2.58 21.81 -12.32
C ASP A 356 -1.28 22.58 -12.00
N ARG A 357 -0.54 22.17 -10.97
CA ARG A 357 0.77 22.76 -10.60
C ARG A 357 1.94 21.98 -11.17
N TYR A 358 1.71 21.00 -12.04
CA TYR A 358 2.77 20.13 -12.54
C TYR A 358 3.94 20.90 -13.16
N ARG A 359 5.15 20.50 -12.76
CA ARG A 359 6.43 20.99 -13.28
C ARG A 359 7.35 19.77 -13.41
N PRO A 360 7.76 19.37 -14.64
CA PRO A 360 8.53 18.14 -14.85
C PRO A 360 9.90 18.16 -14.18
N ASP A 361 10.47 19.33 -13.93
CA ASP A 361 11.75 19.53 -13.24
C ASP A 361 11.65 19.47 -11.70
N LEU A 362 10.42 19.46 -11.15
CA LEU A 362 10.16 19.56 -9.71
C LEU A 362 9.16 18.51 -9.21
N SER A 363 8.86 17.48 -10.01
CA SER A 363 7.85 16.49 -9.70
C SER A 363 8.14 15.14 -10.36
N TYR A 364 7.22 14.20 -10.18
CA TYR A 364 7.21 12.87 -10.79
C TYR A 364 7.11 12.98 -12.31
N GLU A 365 7.64 12.00 -13.04
CA GLU A 365 7.43 11.89 -14.49
C GLU A 365 5.94 12.01 -14.87
N GLU A 366 5.07 11.32 -14.13
CA GLU A 366 3.62 11.32 -14.35
C GLU A 366 2.84 12.34 -13.51
N GLY A 367 3.52 13.32 -12.92
CA GLY A 367 2.92 14.25 -11.94
C GLY A 367 1.71 15.04 -12.47
N GLU A 368 1.55 15.15 -13.80
CA GLU A 368 0.39 15.74 -14.46
C GLU A 368 -0.90 14.90 -14.36
N LYS A 369 -0.78 13.57 -14.25
CA LYS A 369 -1.93 12.66 -14.08
C LYS A 369 -2.50 12.73 -12.66
N TYR A 370 -1.71 13.20 -11.70
CA TYR A 370 -2.04 13.14 -10.27
C TYR A 370 -3.00 14.25 -9.87
N ILE A 371 -3.78 14.01 -8.82
CA ILE A 371 -4.53 15.11 -8.20
C ILE A 371 -3.57 16.14 -7.59
N GLY A 372 -3.94 17.41 -7.68
CA GLY A 372 -3.24 18.47 -6.94
C GLY A 372 -3.65 18.47 -5.47
N LEU A 373 -2.66 18.44 -4.55
CA LEU A 373 -2.96 18.64 -3.14
C LEU A 373 -3.55 20.04 -2.86
N ARG A 374 -4.25 20.19 -1.73
CA ARG A 374 -4.90 21.46 -1.35
C ARG A 374 -4.15 22.11 -0.19
N PRO A 375 -3.28 23.11 -0.45
CA PRO A 375 -2.57 23.81 0.62
C PRO A 375 -3.52 24.73 1.39
N LEU A 376 -3.15 25.06 2.64
CA LEU A 376 -3.83 26.12 3.37
C LEU A 376 -3.49 27.48 2.74
N GLU A 377 -4.49 28.17 2.21
CA GLU A 377 -4.35 29.56 1.74
C GLU A 377 -4.37 30.51 2.94
N ILE A 378 -3.29 31.27 3.12
CA ILE A 378 -3.15 32.27 4.19
C ILE A 378 -3.28 33.66 3.57
N SER A 379 -4.33 34.39 3.97
CA SER A 379 -4.52 35.80 3.62
C SER A 379 -3.39 36.64 4.21
N THR A 380 -2.86 37.61 3.47
CA THR A 380 -1.74 38.46 3.89
C THR A 380 -2.13 39.94 3.91
N PRO A 381 -3.02 40.38 4.83
CA PRO A 381 -3.35 41.80 4.97
C PRO A 381 -2.13 42.59 5.43
N ALA A 382 -1.99 43.81 4.89
CA ALA A 382 -0.85 44.68 5.18
C ALA A 382 -0.66 44.89 6.69
N LYS A 383 0.59 44.81 7.15
CA LYS A 383 1.00 45.09 8.54
C LYS A 383 0.28 44.27 9.61
N THR A 384 -0.22 43.09 9.27
CA THR A 384 -0.89 42.18 10.20
C THR A 384 0.03 41.01 10.53
N VAL A 385 0.08 40.65 11.81
CA VAL A 385 0.72 39.41 12.27
C VAL A 385 -0.35 38.32 12.29
N ILE A 386 -0.05 37.17 11.69
CA ILE A 386 -0.92 36.00 11.68
C ILE A 386 -0.19 34.90 12.41
N GLU A 387 -0.77 34.45 13.52
CA GLU A 387 -0.26 33.34 14.32
C GLU A 387 -1.10 32.09 14.06
N ARG A 388 -0.41 30.96 13.97
CA ARG A 388 -0.98 29.64 13.75
C ARG A 388 -0.17 28.64 14.54
N ASP A 389 -0.87 27.85 15.32
CA ASP A 389 -0.33 26.70 16.03
C ASP A 389 -0.90 25.44 15.44
N GLY A 390 -0.13 24.36 15.47
CA GLY A 390 -0.54 23.06 14.97
C GLY A 390 0.37 21.96 15.48
N ALA A 391 -0.08 20.73 15.28
CA ALA A 391 0.72 19.54 15.44
C ALA A 391 0.79 18.82 14.10
N LEU A 392 1.94 18.24 13.80
CA LEU A 392 2.15 17.35 12.67
C LEU A 392 2.64 16.02 13.19
N ASP A 393 2.18 14.94 12.58
CA ASP A 393 2.74 13.62 12.85
C ASP A 393 4.17 13.55 12.30
N HIS A 394 4.96 12.59 12.79
CA HIS A 394 6.29 12.34 12.24
C HIS A 394 6.20 11.96 10.75
N LEU A 395 7.21 12.32 9.95
CA LEU A 395 7.26 12.04 8.51
C LEU A 395 6.00 12.49 7.73
N SER A 396 5.32 13.53 8.20
CA SER A 396 4.19 14.17 7.53
C SER A 396 4.61 15.52 6.94
N SER A 397 3.72 16.15 6.17
CA SER A 397 4.00 17.45 5.55
C SER A 397 2.81 18.39 5.69
N TYR A 398 3.11 19.67 5.80
CA TYR A 398 2.11 20.73 5.86
C TYR A 398 2.39 21.80 4.82
N TYR A 399 1.36 22.18 4.07
CA TYR A 399 1.48 23.10 2.96
C TYR A 399 0.68 24.36 3.26
N ALA A 400 1.38 25.50 3.31
CA ALA A 400 0.77 26.81 3.43
C ALA A 400 1.18 27.67 2.22
N VAL A 401 0.21 28.32 1.59
CA VAL A 401 0.42 29.23 0.49
C VAL A 401 0.08 30.65 0.94
N LEU A 402 1.04 31.55 0.73
CA LEU A 402 0.88 32.98 0.96
C LEU A 402 0.83 33.65 -0.41
N ARG A 403 -0.19 34.45 -0.66
CA ARG A 403 -0.31 35.28 -1.87
C ARG A 403 -0.18 36.75 -1.50
N PRO A 404 1.05 37.23 -1.22
CA PRO A 404 1.25 38.65 -1.05
C PRO A 404 0.88 39.30 -2.39
N GLY A 405 -0.12 40.18 -2.41
CA GLY A 405 -0.42 40.96 -3.61
C GLY A 405 0.78 41.81 -4.05
N LEU A 406 0.57 42.75 -4.97
CA LEU A 406 1.61 43.73 -5.38
C LEU A 406 1.98 44.76 -4.29
N GLN A 407 1.89 44.39 -3.01
CA GLN A 407 2.17 45.25 -1.87
C GLN A 407 3.67 45.29 -1.58
N SER A 408 4.23 46.50 -1.47
CA SER A 408 5.61 46.71 -1.04
C SER A 408 5.80 46.30 0.43
N GLY A 409 6.89 45.61 0.75
CA GLY A 409 7.28 45.31 2.15
C GLY A 409 7.62 43.85 2.44
N GLY A 410 7.32 42.94 1.53
CA GLY A 410 7.62 41.50 1.67
C GLY A 410 6.81 40.81 2.76
N VAL A 411 7.08 39.51 2.96
CA VAL A 411 6.51 38.72 4.05
C VAL A 411 7.67 38.25 4.95
N ARG A 412 7.51 38.42 6.26
CA ARG A 412 8.39 37.78 7.24
C ARG A 412 7.67 36.56 7.79
N ILE A 413 8.26 35.39 7.57
CA ILE A 413 7.77 34.13 8.11
C ILE A 413 8.67 33.78 9.29
N ARG A 414 8.07 33.57 10.46
CA ARG A 414 8.75 32.98 11.62
C ARG A 414 8.07 31.66 11.91
N MET A 415 8.87 30.61 12.07
CA MET A 415 8.39 29.28 12.44
C MET A 415 9.07 28.84 13.71
N GLU A 416 8.29 28.65 14.77
CA GLU A 416 8.76 28.07 16.02
C GLU A 416 8.36 26.60 16.04
N THR A 417 9.36 25.72 16.11
CA THR A 417 9.12 24.27 16.07
C THR A 417 9.24 23.65 17.46
N GLY A 418 8.31 22.74 17.78
CA GLY A 418 8.36 21.93 19.00
C GLY A 418 9.43 20.83 18.94
N LYS A 419 9.29 19.81 19.80
CA LYS A 419 10.18 18.64 19.78
C LYS A 419 10.12 17.93 18.42
N GLY A 420 11.27 17.60 17.85
CA GLY A 420 11.38 16.86 16.58
C GLY A 420 12.53 17.36 15.71
N ARG A 421 12.77 16.70 14.58
CA ARG A 421 13.63 17.21 13.50
C ARG A 421 12.73 17.76 12.41
N TRP A 422 12.93 19.02 12.05
CA TRP A 422 12.08 19.73 11.10
C TRP A 422 12.89 20.14 9.88
N GLN A 423 12.32 19.93 8.70
CA GLN A 423 12.83 20.45 7.43
C GLN A 423 11.91 21.58 6.98
N LYS A 424 12.49 22.71 6.60
CA LYS A 424 11.75 23.92 6.22
C LYS A 424 12.08 24.25 4.78
N GLN A 425 11.07 24.26 3.93
CA GLN A 425 11.18 24.65 2.53
C GLN A 425 10.37 25.92 2.28
N VAL A 426 10.99 26.90 1.65
CA VAL A 426 10.32 28.10 1.15
C VAL A 426 10.37 28.04 -0.38
N LEU A 427 9.19 27.95 -0.98
CA LEU A 427 9.03 27.93 -2.43
C LEU A 427 8.62 29.33 -2.90
N LEU A 428 9.47 29.99 -3.68
CA LEU A 428 9.13 31.22 -4.38
C LEU A 428 8.68 30.85 -5.79
N VAL A 429 7.36 30.81 -6.00
CA VAL A 429 6.75 30.35 -7.25
C VAL A 429 6.34 31.56 -8.10
N ALA A 430 7.06 31.78 -9.20
CA ALA A 430 6.71 32.72 -10.26
C ALA A 430 6.14 31.96 -11.48
N SER A 431 5.64 32.71 -12.47
CA SER A 431 5.06 32.12 -13.68
C SER A 431 6.08 31.33 -14.51
N ASP A 432 7.34 31.77 -14.49
CA ASP A 432 8.44 31.29 -15.34
C ASP A 432 9.59 30.61 -14.58
N HIS A 433 9.61 30.70 -13.25
CA HIS A 433 10.62 30.04 -12.41
C HIS A 433 10.07 29.68 -11.03
N VAL A 434 10.69 28.68 -10.41
CA VAL A 434 10.50 28.34 -9.00
C VAL A 434 11.87 28.38 -8.34
N ASP A 435 11.99 29.10 -7.25
CA ASP A 435 13.17 29.05 -6.38
C ASP A 435 12.82 28.27 -5.11
N VAL A 436 13.55 27.18 -4.87
CA VAL A 436 13.37 26.26 -3.74
C VAL A 436 14.48 26.53 -2.72
N GLN A 437 14.12 27.17 -1.62
CA GLN A 437 15.06 27.55 -0.57
C GLN A 437 14.87 26.66 0.66
N VAL A 438 15.94 25.98 1.08
CA VAL A 438 16.00 25.35 2.40
C VAL A 438 16.22 26.44 3.43
N ALA A 439 15.24 26.69 4.29
CA ALA A 439 15.39 27.68 5.35
C ALA A 439 16.28 27.10 6.47
N ALA A 440 17.45 27.70 6.66
CA ALA A 440 18.37 27.30 7.72
C ALA A 440 17.90 27.81 9.08
N GLY A 441 17.65 26.90 10.04
CA GLY A 441 17.53 27.22 11.46
C GLY A 441 16.31 28.05 11.88
N ASP A 442 16.22 28.35 13.18
CA ASP A 442 15.13 29.10 13.84
C ASP A 442 15.38 30.61 13.87
N GLU A 443 15.45 31.29 12.72
CA GLU A 443 15.53 32.77 12.69
C GLU A 443 14.32 33.45 12.03
#